data_AF-A0A8S4AJI3-F1
#
_entry.id   AF-A0A8S4AJI3-F1
#
_cell.length_a   1.000
_cell.length_b   1.000
_cell.length_c   1.000
_cell.angle_alpha   90.00
_cell.angle_beta   90.00
_cell.angle_gamma   90.00
#
_symmetry.space_group_name_H-M   'P 1'
#
loop_
_entity.id
_entity.type
_entity.pdbx_description
1 polymer ?
#
loop_
_entity_poly.entity_id
_entity_poly.type
_entity_poly.pdbx_seq_one_letter_code
_entity_poly.pdbx_strand_id
1 'polypeptide(L)'
;MKIDFAPADVPLDRRLQTASVLQWVYSFLGLAPTCIFLFFYLLFTRFWLVSVLYAIWWAYDYDTPARGGRRVAFLCGLKIWDYMRDYFPIKLVKTADLDPKHNYIFGFHPHGVLVAGAFANFCTFSTGFRQQFPGLTTYMLMLPLWFRAPFFRDYIMSAGLIPSDKVSASYPLHHRRGGSAVVIAVGGAPEALDAHPGNFNVLLARKKGFIKMALEYGAHLVPVFSFGENEVFDQVENPKGTWLRWIQERLQSIMGISLPLFHARGIFQYSFGLMPYRRPINTVVGRPIKVEKKKKPTVEELDALHQLYMDELSNLFEEHKENYGVDKDTHLNFTILAAYSGVLKGTGSSILSALQNRPSAIWPCRSKMEKHLQVISVLQWVLSFLAMGGRRSSWVRNWTVWSYFRDYFPIRLIKTHDLLPSRNYIFGSHPHGIFCFGAFCNFGTEATGFSKKFPGIKPSLATLAGNFRLPVLRDYLMSGGICPVNKNSIDYLLSCNGTGNAVVIVVGGAAESLQCAPGMNSVTLKNRKGFVRLALQKGADLVPVYSFGENDAYKQVIFEEGTYWRYLQRRLQKILGFAPCLFHGFGEPITVPKIEDPTEEMVNLYHGMYTRSLQSLFDKYKTRFGLKESDILHIQ
;
A
#
# COMPACT_ATOMS: atom_id res chain seq x y z
N MET A 1 19.48 15.65 26.43
CA MET A 1 20.30 14.42 26.33
C MET A 1 21.71 14.82 25.89
N LYS A 2 22.75 14.45 26.63
CA LYS A 2 24.15 14.69 26.23
C LYS A 2 24.50 13.73 25.10
N ILE A 3 25.04 14.24 23.98
CA ILE A 3 25.43 13.41 22.84
C ILE A 3 26.81 12.81 23.14
N ASP A 4 26.89 11.48 23.11
CA ASP A 4 28.12 10.72 23.29
C ASP A 4 28.67 10.30 21.91
N PHE A 5 29.75 10.96 21.48
CA PHE A 5 30.33 10.74 20.15
C PHE A 5 31.25 9.51 20.15
N ALA A 6 31.28 8.82 19.01
CA ALA A 6 32.25 7.73 18.83
C ALA A 6 33.68 8.29 18.84
N PRO A 7 34.63 7.64 19.53
CA PRO A 7 36.04 8.02 19.49
C PRO A 7 36.59 8.07 18.06
N ALA A 8 37.53 8.97 17.81
CA ALA A 8 38.15 9.12 16.49
C ALA A 8 39.02 7.92 16.10
N ASP A 9 39.54 7.19 17.08
CA ASP A 9 40.51 6.07 17.00
C ASP A 9 39.85 4.69 16.93
N VAL A 10 38.54 4.60 16.63
CA VAL A 10 37.85 3.30 16.48
C VAL A 10 38.55 2.42 15.42
N PRO A 11 38.92 1.16 15.75
CA PRO A 11 39.60 0.25 14.83
C PRO A 11 38.82 -0.01 13.53
N LEU A 12 39.54 -0.32 12.44
CA LEU A 12 38.93 -0.56 11.13
C LEU A 12 37.89 -1.69 11.17
N ASP A 13 38.17 -2.80 11.85
CA ASP A 13 37.22 -3.93 11.96
C ASP A 13 35.90 -3.50 12.60
N ARG A 14 35.94 -2.67 13.64
CA ARG A 14 34.72 -2.12 14.23
C ARG A 14 33.96 -1.21 13.27
N ARG A 15 34.66 -0.44 12.43
CA ARG A 15 34.03 0.39 11.39
C ARG A 15 33.36 -0.46 10.32
N LEU A 16 34.01 -1.55 9.90
CA LEU A 16 33.46 -2.51 8.92
C LEU A 16 32.23 -3.23 9.47
N GLN A 17 32.25 -3.64 10.75
CA GLN A 17 31.07 -4.15 11.46
C GLN A 17 29.92 -3.12 11.44
N THR A 18 30.20 -1.86 11.79
CA THR A 18 29.18 -0.80 11.75
C THR A 18 28.68 -0.54 10.33
N ALA A 19 29.54 -0.53 9.32
CA ALA A 19 29.16 -0.33 7.92
C ALA A 19 28.30 -1.49 7.39
N SER A 20 28.62 -2.73 7.78
CA SER A 20 27.85 -3.92 7.45
C SER A 20 26.42 -3.82 8.00
N VAL A 21 26.27 -3.54 9.30
CA VAL A 21 24.93 -3.45 9.89
C VAL A 21 24.18 -2.21 9.40
N LEU A 22 24.86 -1.10 9.12
CA LEU A 22 24.25 0.06 8.48
C LEU A 22 23.69 -0.30 7.09
N GLN A 23 24.45 -1.05 6.29
CA GLN A 23 23.99 -1.55 4.99
C GLN A 23 22.78 -2.48 5.15
N TRP A 24 22.76 -3.35 6.15
CA TRP A 24 21.63 -4.23 6.45
C TRP A 24 20.38 -3.44 6.89
N VAL A 25 20.52 -2.48 7.82
CA VAL A 25 19.41 -1.60 8.25
C VAL A 25 18.86 -0.81 7.08
N TYR A 26 19.73 -0.23 6.24
CA TYR A 26 19.31 0.46 5.02
C TYR A 26 18.60 -0.48 4.06
N SER A 27 19.07 -1.73 3.92
CA SER A 27 18.42 -2.73 3.08
C SER A 27 17.00 -3.04 3.54
N PHE A 28 16.77 -3.09 4.86
CA PHE A 28 15.45 -3.38 5.42
C PHE A 28 14.50 -2.19 5.34
N LEU A 29 14.98 -0.97 5.66
CA LEU A 29 14.12 0.21 5.82
C LEU A 29 14.05 1.13 4.58
N GLY A 30 15.13 1.23 3.82
CA GLY A 30 15.28 2.26 2.77
C GLY A 30 15.42 1.71 1.35
N LEU A 31 15.96 0.51 1.18
CA LEU A 31 16.31 -0.01 -0.14
C LEU A 31 15.08 -0.22 -1.03
N ALA A 32 13.97 -0.74 -0.50
CA ALA A 32 12.76 -0.92 -1.29
C ALA A 32 12.20 0.41 -1.86
N PRO A 33 11.99 1.47 -1.05
CA PRO A 33 11.69 2.80 -1.57
C PRO A 33 12.71 3.31 -2.59
N THR A 34 14.02 3.14 -2.34
CA THR A 34 15.07 3.56 -3.28
C THR A 34 14.96 2.81 -4.60
N CYS A 35 14.72 1.50 -4.58
CA CYS A 35 14.57 0.70 -5.79
C CYS A 35 13.29 1.05 -6.57
N ILE A 36 12.18 1.31 -5.88
CA ILE A 36 10.94 1.81 -6.49
C ILE A 36 11.21 3.16 -7.17
N PHE A 37 11.81 4.10 -6.43
CA PHE A 37 12.17 5.42 -6.97
C PHE A 37 13.11 5.27 -8.17
N LEU A 38 14.15 4.45 -8.08
CA LEU A 38 15.11 4.22 -9.15
C LEU A 38 14.43 3.64 -10.39
N PHE A 39 13.56 2.63 -10.23
CA PHE A 39 12.82 2.03 -11.34
C PHE A 39 12.01 3.08 -12.11
N PHE A 40 11.26 3.92 -11.40
CA PHE A 40 10.49 5.00 -12.03
C PHE A 40 11.39 6.12 -12.55
N TYR A 41 12.42 6.53 -11.81
CA TYR A 41 13.36 7.55 -12.24
C TYR A 41 14.03 7.17 -13.57
N LEU A 42 14.55 5.93 -13.68
CA LEU A 42 15.21 5.44 -14.89
C LEU A 42 14.29 5.50 -16.12
N LEU A 43 12.98 5.22 -15.97
CA LEU A 43 11.98 5.37 -17.05
C LEU A 43 11.93 6.78 -17.65
N PHE A 44 12.34 7.80 -16.89
CA PHE A 44 12.35 9.21 -17.31
C PHE A 44 13.76 9.73 -17.68
N THR A 45 14.75 8.84 -17.81
CA THR A 45 16.11 9.18 -18.25
C THR A 45 16.46 8.50 -19.58
N ARG A 46 17.65 8.79 -20.11
CA ARG A 46 18.22 8.04 -21.25
C ARG A 46 18.38 6.53 -20.98
N PHE A 47 18.28 6.09 -19.72
CA PHE A 47 18.37 4.70 -19.30
C PHE A 47 17.01 3.98 -19.17
N TRP A 48 15.93 4.55 -19.72
CA TRP A 48 14.57 3.99 -19.63
C TRP A 48 14.46 2.52 -20.07
N LEU A 49 15.31 2.11 -21.02
CA LEU A 49 15.35 0.74 -21.53
C LEU A 49 15.69 -0.28 -20.42
N VAL A 50 16.47 0.11 -19.41
CA VAL A 50 16.78 -0.75 -18.25
C VAL A 50 15.50 -1.11 -17.49
N SER A 51 14.66 -0.12 -17.18
CA SER A 51 13.39 -0.36 -16.48
C SER A 51 12.40 -1.14 -17.34
N VAL A 52 12.34 -0.91 -18.65
CA VAL A 52 11.45 -1.66 -19.54
C VAL A 52 11.88 -3.12 -19.67
N LEU A 53 13.18 -3.38 -19.90
CA LEU A 53 13.70 -4.74 -19.94
C LEU A 53 13.51 -5.46 -18.60
N TYR A 54 13.73 -4.76 -17.48
CA TYR A 54 13.45 -5.30 -16.17
C TYR A 54 11.94 -5.56 -15.96
N ALA A 55 11.05 -4.69 -16.44
CA ALA A 55 9.61 -4.91 -16.31
C ALA A 55 9.12 -6.13 -17.11
N ILE A 56 9.69 -6.36 -18.30
CA ILE A 56 9.43 -7.57 -19.10
C ILE A 56 9.91 -8.81 -18.34
N TRP A 57 11.16 -8.78 -17.83
CA TRP A 57 11.69 -9.85 -16.98
C TRP A 57 10.82 -10.09 -15.75
N TRP A 58 10.40 -9.02 -15.07
CA TRP A 58 9.58 -9.09 -13.87
C TRP A 58 8.21 -9.70 -14.15
N ALA A 59 7.57 -9.36 -15.28
CA ALA A 59 6.32 -9.98 -15.70
C ALA A 59 6.48 -11.47 -15.99
N TYR A 60 7.58 -11.86 -16.64
CA TYR A 60 7.91 -13.27 -16.89
C TYR A 60 8.24 -14.04 -15.59
N ASP A 61 8.97 -13.40 -14.67
CA ASP A 61 9.48 -13.97 -13.42
C ASP A 61 8.51 -13.77 -12.23
N TYR A 62 7.26 -13.38 -12.50
CA TYR A 62 6.32 -12.90 -11.48
C TYR A 62 6.09 -13.91 -10.34
N ASP A 63 5.96 -15.21 -10.68
CA ASP A 63 5.65 -16.28 -9.73
C ASP A 63 6.87 -16.83 -8.97
N THR A 64 8.09 -16.47 -9.35
CA THR A 64 9.32 -17.03 -8.77
C THR A 64 9.40 -16.90 -7.24
N PRO A 65 9.02 -15.76 -6.61
CA PRO A 65 8.95 -15.68 -5.15
C PRO A 65 8.09 -16.79 -4.52
N ALA A 66 6.95 -17.11 -5.12
CA ALA A 66 6.02 -18.13 -4.62
C ALA A 66 6.49 -19.57 -4.87
N ARG A 67 7.55 -19.75 -5.66
CA ARG A 67 8.13 -21.04 -6.04
C ARG A 67 9.53 -21.25 -5.47
N GLY A 68 9.76 -20.77 -4.24
CA GLY A 68 11.02 -20.96 -3.52
C GLY A 68 12.07 -19.86 -3.73
N GLY A 69 11.76 -18.83 -4.52
CA GLY A 69 12.67 -17.71 -4.76
C GLY A 69 13.93 -18.09 -5.55
N ARG A 70 14.99 -17.30 -5.42
CA ARG A 70 16.25 -17.46 -6.16
C ARG A 70 17.44 -17.18 -5.25
N ARG A 71 17.73 -18.09 -4.32
CA ARG A 71 18.88 -17.97 -3.41
C ARG A 71 20.19 -18.02 -4.22
N VAL A 72 21.10 -17.08 -3.95
CA VAL A 72 22.42 -17.00 -4.57
C VAL A 72 23.47 -17.26 -3.50
N ALA A 73 24.06 -18.46 -3.51
CA ALA A 73 25.00 -18.90 -2.48
C ALA A 73 26.20 -17.96 -2.32
N PHE A 74 26.72 -17.42 -3.43
CA PHE A 74 27.80 -16.43 -3.38
C PHE A 74 27.43 -15.20 -2.55
N LEU A 75 26.23 -14.65 -2.74
CA LEU A 75 25.77 -13.47 -2.01
C LEU A 75 25.49 -13.77 -0.54
N CYS A 76 24.94 -14.94 -0.22
CA CYS A 76 24.76 -15.41 1.16
C CYS A 76 26.09 -15.62 1.92
N GLY A 77 27.20 -15.85 1.20
CA GLY A 77 28.53 -16.12 1.75
C GLY A 77 29.48 -14.92 1.74
N LEU A 78 29.01 -13.71 1.45
CA LEU A 78 29.85 -12.52 1.45
C LEU A 78 30.39 -12.19 2.85
N LYS A 79 31.66 -11.77 2.93
CA LYS A 79 32.35 -11.38 4.18
C LYS A 79 31.65 -10.26 4.95
N ILE A 80 30.79 -9.46 4.30
CA ILE A 80 29.95 -8.46 4.97
C ILE A 80 29.09 -9.08 6.06
N TRP A 81 28.62 -10.32 5.89
CA TRP A 81 27.80 -11.02 6.88
C TRP A 81 28.60 -11.50 8.09
N ASP A 82 29.91 -11.74 7.94
CA ASP A 82 30.81 -12.01 9.07
C ASP A 82 30.94 -10.76 9.95
N TYR A 83 31.11 -9.59 9.33
CA TYR A 83 31.11 -8.32 10.05
C TYR A 83 29.77 -8.03 10.73
N MET A 84 28.64 -8.45 10.16
CA MET A 84 27.33 -8.35 10.83
C MET A 84 27.26 -9.28 12.04
N ARG A 85 27.67 -10.55 11.89
CA ARG A 85 27.75 -11.52 12.98
C ARG A 85 28.59 -10.97 14.14
N ASP A 86 29.76 -10.41 13.84
CA ASP A 86 30.70 -9.91 14.84
C ASP A 86 30.30 -8.54 15.42
N TYR A 87 29.36 -7.81 14.79
CA TYR A 87 28.76 -6.61 15.39
C TYR A 87 27.84 -6.96 16.57
N PHE A 88 27.06 -8.04 16.42
CA PHE A 88 26.06 -8.53 17.37
C PHE A 88 26.50 -9.79 18.14
N PRO A 89 27.79 -10.15 18.14
CA PRO A 89 28.26 -11.50 18.46
C PRO A 89 27.27 -12.67 18.24
N ILE A 90 26.74 -12.84 17.02
CA ILE A 90 25.66 -13.81 16.76
C ILE A 90 26.16 -15.24 16.86
N LYS A 91 25.47 -16.08 17.64
CA LYS A 91 25.74 -17.53 17.75
C LYS A 91 24.50 -18.34 17.40
N LEU A 92 24.72 -19.41 16.64
CA LEU A 92 23.72 -20.44 16.36
C LEU A 92 24.07 -21.69 17.15
N VAL A 93 23.16 -22.14 18.02
CA VAL A 93 23.33 -23.31 18.87
C VAL A 93 22.41 -24.43 18.40
N LYS A 94 23.00 -25.58 18.10
CA LYS A 94 22.29 -26.80 17.70
C LYS A 94 22.11 -27.72 18.89
N THR A 95 20.88 -28.16 19.16
CA THR A 95 20.58 -29.12 20.24
C THR A 95 20.37 -30.56 19.75
N ALA A 96 20.12 -30.78 18.46
CA ALA A 96 19.95 -32.09 17.86
C ALA A 96 20.29 -32.10 16.36
N ASP A 97 20.64 -33.28 15.85
CA ASP A 97 20.74 -33.54 14.41
C ASP A 97 19.37 -33.52 13.74
N LEU A 98 19.33 -33.01 12.51
CA LEU A 98 18.14 -33.00 11.65
C LEU A 98 18.45 -33.83 10.40
N ASP A 99 17.63 -34.85 10.13
CA ASP A 99 17.77 -35.71 8.96
C ASP A 99 17.37 -34.94 7.68
N PRO A 100 18.30 -34.75 6.71
CA PRO A 100 18.01 -34.05 5.46
C PRO A 100 17.01 -34.76 4.56
N LYS A 101 16.56 -35.98 4.89
CA LYS A 101 15.46 -36.67 4.20
C LYS A 101 14.08 -36.13 4.56
N HIS A 102 13.98 -35.30 5.60
CA HIS A 102 12.72 -34.68 6.01
C HIS A 102 12.69 -33.18 5.69
N ASN A 103 11.48 -32.64 5.59
CA ASN A 103 11.24 -31.21 5.52
C ASN A 103 10.87 -30.70 6.91
N TYR A 104 11.19 -29.44 7.19
CA TYR A 104 11.05 -28.83 8.49
C TYR A 104 10.32 -27.49 8.41
N ILE A 105 9.60 -27.15 9.47
CA ILE A 105 9.13 -25.79 9.76
C ILE A 105 9.77 -25.34 11.06
N PHE A 106 10.63 -24.33 10.99
CA PHE A 106 11.29 -23.72 12.13
C PHE A 106 10.42 -22.56 12.61
N GLY A 107 9.84 -22.68 13.80
CA GLY A 107 9.16 -21.56 14.43
C GLY A 107 10.16 -20.73 15.23
N PHE A 108 10.49 -19.56 14.72
CA PHE A 108 11.45 -18.61 15.30
C PHE A 108 10.76 -17.63 16.25
N HIS A 109 11.34 -17.47 17.44
CA HIS A 109 10.82 -16.63 18.52
C HIS A 109 11.97 -15.90 19.26
N PRO A 110 11.76 -14.68 19.76
CA PRO A 110 10.71 -13.74 19.36
C PRO A 110 11.03 -13.14 17.97
N HIS A 111 10.07 -12.47 17.34
CA HIS A 111 10.26 -11.75 16.08
C HIS A 111 11.26 -10.59 16.23
N GLY A 112 11.21 -9.85 17.34
CA GLY A 112 11.97 -8.60 17.48
C GLY A 112 11.57 -7.53 16.45
N VAL A 113 12.29 -6.40 16.43
CA VAL A 113 11.97 -5.27 15.53
C VAL A 113 12.31 -5.61 14.06
N LEU A 114 13.55 -6.03 13.80
CA LEU A 114 14.07 -6.29 12.45
C LEU A 114 14.54 -7.75 12.23
N VAL A 115 14.39 -8.61 13.24
CA VAL A 115 14.75 -10.04 13.19
C VAL A 115 16.21 -10.30 12.77
N ALA A 116 17.16 -9.55 13.33
CA ALA A 116 18.59 -9.61 12.99
C ALA A 116 19.17 -11.02 13.14
N GLY A 117 18.81 -11.74 14.20
CA GLY A 117 19.26 -13.10 14.46
C GLY A 117 18.77 -14.07 13.40
N ALA A 118 17.47 -14.04 13.07
CA ALA A 118 16.93 -14.92 12.04
C ALA A 118 17.55 -14.66 10.66
N PHE A 119 17.74 -13.39 10.29
CA PHE A 119 18.37 -13.05 9.02
C PHE A 119 19.80 -13.59 8.95
N ALA A 120 20.63 -13.31 9.96
CA ALA A 120 22.02 -13.77 9.96
C ALA A 120 22.10 -15.31 9.94
N ASN A 121 21.28 -15.99 10.73
CA ASN A 121 21.32 -17.45 10.88
C ASN A 121 20.77 -18.21 9.68
N PHE A 122 19.69 -17.74 9.06
CA PHE A 122 18.95 -18.52 8.07
C PHE A 122 19.03 -17.95 6.64
N CYS A 123 19.45 -16.70 6.46
CA CYS A 123 19.62 -16.10 5.13
C CYS A 123 21.09 -16.04 4.69
N THR A 124 22.04 -16.01 5.63
CA THR A 124 23.49 -15.92 5.34
C THR A 124 24.24 -17.18 5.77
N PHE A 125 25.53 -17.28 5.47
CA PHE A 125 26.39 -18.40 5.91
C PHE A 125 27.31 -18.06 7.08
N SER A 126 27.22 -16.86 7.65
CA SER A 126 28.20 -16.37 8.62
C SER A 126 28.17 -17.11 9.96
N THR A 127 27.04 -17.69 10.36
CA THR A 127 26.92 -18.41 11.66
C THR A 127 27.09 -19.93 11.54
N GLY A 128 27.41 -20.42 10.34
CA GLY A 128 27.74 -21.83 10.14
C GLY A 128 26.54 -22.77 10.05
N PHE A 129 25.34 -22.28 9.73
CA PHE A 129 24.13 -23.12 9.64
C PHE A 129 24.32 -24.35 8.76
N ARG A 130 24.96 -24.21 7.58
CA ARG A 130 25.17 -25.32 6.64
C ARG A 130 26.09 -26.41 7.17
N GLN A 131 27.04 -26.04 8.03
CA GLN A 131 27.96 -26.95 8.70
C GLN A 131 27.24 -27.68 9.84
N GLN A 132 26.40 -26.95 10.59
CA GLN A 132 25.63 -27.52 11.69
C GLN A 132 24.47 -28.43 11.21
N PHE A 133 23.83 -28.09 10.09
CA PHE A 133 22.70 -28.81 9.51
C PHE A 133 22.95 -29.15 8.02
N PRO A 134 23.88 -30.07 7.73
CA PRO A 134 24.25 -30.41 6.36
C PRO A 134 23.05 -30.98 5.58
N GLY A 135 22.90 -30.55 4.33
CA GLY A 135 21.81 -30.98 3.45
C GLY A 135 20.50 -30.21 3.64
N LEU A 136 20.38 -29.31 4.62
CA LEU A 136 19.21 -28.43 4.77
C LEU A 136 19.39 -27.11 4.02
N THR A 137 18.31 -26.68 3.36
CA THR A 137 18.16 -25.37 2.73
C THR A 137 17.02 -24.62 3.41
N THR A 138 17.33 -23.45 3.97
CA THR A 138 16.37 -22.61 4.67
C THR A 138 15.61 -21.69 3.71
N TYR A 139 14.35 -21.39 4.04
CA TYR A 139 13.51 -20.43 3.35
C TYR A 139 12.84 -19.53 4.38
N MET A 140 13.35 -18.31 4.55
CA MET A 140 12.84 -17.37 5.55
C MET A 140 11.60 -16.66 5.01
N LEU A 141 10.51 -16.69 5.76
CA LEU A 141 9.27 -16.01 5.37
C LEU A 141 9.36 -14.51 5.61
N MET A 142 8.96 -13.72 4.62
CA MET A 142 8.88 -12.25 4.69
C MET A 142 7.54 -11.77 4.13
N LEU A 143 7.12 -10.57 4.55
CA LEU A 143 5.86 -9.97 4.10
C LEU A 143 5.76 -9.92 2.56
N PRO A 144 4.65 -10.41 1.95
CA PRO A 144 4.50 -10.51 0.50
C PRO A 144 4.62 -9.18 -0.27
N LEU A 145 4.29 -8.06 0.38
CA LEU A 145 4.37 -6.72 -0.24
C LEU A 145 5.76 -6.43 -0.82
N TRP A 146 6.82 -6.85 -0.13
CA TRP A 146 8.20 -6.57 -0.52
C TRP A 146 8.61 -7.25 -1.83
N PHE A 147 7.98 -8.36 -2.19
CA PHE A 147 8.23 -9.06 -3.45
C PHE A 147 7.58 -8.37 -4.66
N ARG A 148 6.82 -7.28 -4.45
CA ARG A 148 6.28 -6.41 -5.50
C ARG A 148 7.13 -5.17 -5.75
N ALA A 149 8.18 -4.92 -4.97
CA ALA A 149 9.09 -3.80 -5.20
C ALA A 149 10.14 -4.20 -6.27
N PRO A 150 10.22 -3.47 -7.41
CA PRO A 150 11.18 -3.77 -8.47
C PRO A 150 12.61 -3.66 -7.93
N PHE A 151 13.53 -4.49 -8.46
CA PHE A 151 14.90 -4.71 -8.02
C PHE A 151 15.06 -5.25 -6.59
N PHE A 152 14.32 -4.73 -5.62
CA PHE A 152 14.36 -5.17 -4.23
C PHE A 152 13.93 -6.62 -4.08
N ARG A 153 12.88 -7.06 -4.81
CA ARG A 153 12.44 -8.46 -4.84
C ARG A 153 13.58 -9.42 -5.17
N ASP A 154 14.45 -9.07 -6.11
CA ASP A 154 15.57 -9.91 -6.54
C ASP A 154 16.68 -9.93 -5.49
N TYR A 155 16.93 -8.78 -4.83
CA TYR A 155 17.85 -8.68 -3.71
C TYR A 155 17.43 -9.59 -2.55
N ILE A 156 16.18 -9.53 -2.08
CA ILE A 156 15.73 -10.36 -0.95
C ILE A 156 15.63 -11.85 -1.33
N MET A 157 15.21 -12.18 -2.55
CA MET A 157 15.22 -13.56 -3.03
C MET A 157 16.64 -14.14 -3.07
N SER A 158 17.65 -13.32 -3.39
CA SER A 158 19.05 -13.75 -3.42
C SER A 158 19.54 -14.25 -2.05
N ALA A 159 18.99 -13.73 -0.97
CA ALA A 159 19.28 -14.18 0.39
C ALA A 159 18.40 -15.37 0.85
N GLY A 160 17.52 -15.88 -0.02
CA GLY A 160 16.65 -17.02 0.26
C GLY A 160 15.37 -16.67 1.02
N LEU A 161 14.93 -15.41 0.97
CA LEU A 161 13.62 -15.01 1.49
C LEU A 161 12.51 -15.31 0.49
N ILE A 162 11.36 -15.74 1.00
CA ILE A 162 10.14 -16.01 0.21
C ILE A 162 8.92 -15.33 0.87
N PRO A 163 7.83 -15.10 0.12
CA PRO A 163 6.61 -14.52 0.69
C PRO A 163 6.00 -15.40 1.79
N SER A 164 5.41 -14.78 2.81
CA SER A 164 4.80 -15.46 3.95
C SER A 164 3.36 -15.95 3.71
N ASP A 165 2.84 -15.86 2.48
CA ASP A 165 1.52 -16.40 2.16
C ASP A 165 1.54 -17.94 2.11
N LYS A 166 0.37 -18.57 2.27
CA LYS A 166 0.26 -20.03 2.39
C LYS A 166 0.88 -20.77 1.19
N VAL A 167 0.67 -20.28 -0.03
CA VAL A 167 1.13 -20.95 -1.25
C VAL A 167 2.65 -20.98 -1.26
N SER A 168 3.26 -19.80 -1.11
CA SER A 168 4.71 -19.62 -1.05
C SER A 168 5.36 -20.42 0.08
N ALA A 169 4.82 -20.33 1.30
CA ALA A 169 5.35 -21.01 2.47
C ALA A 169 5.28 -22.54 2.36
N SER A 170 4.23 -23.08 1.72
CA SER A 170 4.11 -24.53 1.52
C SER A 170 4.94 -25.08 0.37
N TYR A 171 5.32 -24.24 -0.61
CA TYR A 171 6.01 -24.70 -1.82
C TYR A 171 7.29 -25.50 -1.52
N PRO A 172 8.22 -25.04 -0.64
CA PRO A 172 9.41 -25.82 -0.28
C PRO A 172 9.09 -27.17 0.37
N LEU A 173 7.95 -27.30 1.05
CA LEU A 173 7.55 -28.51 1.77
C LEU A 173 7.03 -29.63 0.86
N HIS A 174 6.75 -29.33 -0.42
CA HIS A 174 6.37 -30.34 -1.41
C HIS A 174 7.55 -31.20 -1.90
N HIS A 175 8.80 -30.82 -1.59
CA HIS A 175 9.99 -31.56 -2.03
C HIS A 175 10.04 -32.95 -1.40
N ARG A 176 9.75 -33.99 -2.20
CA ARG A 176 9.67 -35.38 -1.74
C ARG A 176 10.99 -35.95 -1.21
N ARG A 177 12.13 -35.34 -1.56
CA ARG A 177 13.47 -35.78 -1.12
C ARG A 177 13.87 -35.23 0.25
N GLY A 178 13.06 -34.37 0.86
CA GLY A 178 13.43 -33.65 2.07
C GLY A 178 14.37 -32.48 1.81
N GLY A 179 14.95 -31.95 2.88
CA GLY A 179 16.03 -30.97 2.83
C GLY A 179 15.58 -29.52 2.85
N SER A 180 14.27 -29.24 2.91
CA SER A 180 13.75 -27.88 3.03
C SER A 180 13.41 -27.54 4.47
N ALA A 181 13.86 -26.38 4.95
CA ALA A 181 13.48 -25.82 6.25
C ALA A 181 12.81 -24.44 6.06
N VAL A 182 11.49 -24.36 6.22
CA VAL A 182 10.75 -23.10 6.17
C VAL A 182 10.86 -22.42 7.53
N VAL A 183 11.38 -21.20 7.59
CA VAL A 183 11.59 -20.46 8.83
C VAL A 183 10.55 -19.36 8.95
N ILE A 184 9.76 -19.41 10.03
CA ILE A 184 8.65 -18.49 10.30
C ILE A 184 8.87 -17.79 11.65
N ALA A 185 8.94 -16.46 11.64
CA ALA A 185 8.82 -15.67 12.86
C ALA A 185 7.33 -15.62 13.26
N VAL A 186 6.92 -16.51 14.16
CA VAL A 186 5.51 -16.91 14.35
C VAL A 186 4.63 -15.77 14.84
N GLY A 187 5.14 -14.93 15.74
CA GLY A 187 4.43 -13.76 16.24
C GLY A 187 4.11 -12.73 15.15
N GLY A 188 4.98 -12.65 14.12
CA GLY A 188 4.82 -11.77 12.96
C GLY A 188 4.81 -10.29 13.31
N ALA A 189 4.22 -9.48 12.42
CA ALA A 189 4.10 -8.04 12.59
C ALA A 189 3.51 -7.60 13.96
N PRO A 190 2.46 -8.24 14.53
CA PRO A 190 1.98 -7.92 15.86
C PRO A 190 3.06 -7.97 16.95
N GLU A 191 3.91 -9.01 16.94
CA GLU A 191 4.91 -9.22 18.00
C GLU A 191 6.03 -8.18 17.93
N ALA A 192 6.34 -7.68 16.73
CA ALA A 192 7.29 -6.58 16.55
C ALA A 192 6.82 -5.25 17.20
N LEU A 193 5.51 -5.10 17.47
CA LEU A 193 5.00 -3.93 18.22
C LEU A 193 5.20 -4.06 19.74
N ASP A 194 5.61 -5.24 20.22
CA ASP A 194 5.87 -5.55 21.63
C ASP A 194 7.33 -5.99 21.86
N ALA A 195 8.22 -5.67 20.93
CA ALA A 195 9.64 -6.00 20.94
C ALA A 195 10.45 -5.06 21.87
N HIS A 196 10.11 -5.07 23.15
CA HIS A 196 10.79 -4.30 24.19
C HIS A 196 11.95 -5.10 24.82
N PRO A 197 13.07 -4.46 25.18
CA PRO A 197 14.13 -5.08 25.98
C PRO A 197 13.60 -5.73 27.26
N GLY A 198 14.14 -6.90 27.62
CA GLY A 198 13.72 -7.71 28.76
C GLY A 198 12.37 -8.43 28.59
N ASN A 199 11.69 -8.27 27.46
CA ASN A 199 10.39 -8.91 27.22
C ASN A 199 10.55 -10.32 26.62
N PHE A 200 9.95 -11.31 27.29
CA PHE A 200 9.89 -12.72 26.87
C PHE A 200 8.44 -13.16 26.58
N ASN A 201 7.58 -12.23 26.20
CA ASN A 201 6.23 -12.52 25.76
C ASN A 201 6.22 -12.85 24.26
N VAL A 202 5.73 -14.03 23.89
CA VAL A 202 5.60 -14.45 22.50
C VAL A 202 4.13 -14.66 22.10
N LEU A 203 3.76 -14.19 20.93
CA LEU A 203 2.43 -14.28 20.34
C LEU A 203 2.26 -15.63 19.63
N LEU A 204 2.07 -16.68 20.42
CA LEU A 204 1.94 -18.06 19.94
C LEU A 204 0.58 -18.69 20.26
N ALA A 205 -0.09 -18.31 21.35
CA ALA A 205 -1.22 -19.06 21.93
C ALA A 205 -2.38 -19.38 20.96
N ARG A 206 -2.59 -18.56 19.93
CA ARG A 206 -3.62 -18.78 18.89
C ARG A 206 -3.05 -18.98 17.47
N LYS A 207 -1.73 -19.07 17.28
CA LYS A 207 -1.08 -19.11 15.96
C LYS A 207 -0.97 -20.54 15.41
N LYS A 208 -2.08 -21.22 15.18
CA LYS A 208 -2.09 -22.63 14.74
C LYS A 208 -1.83 -22.85 13.23
N GLY A 209 -1.64 -21.78 12.45
CA GLY A 209 -1.52 -21.87 10.99
C GLY A 209 -0.29 -22.68 10.50
N PHE A 210 0.86 -22.51 11.16
CA PHE A 210 2.07 -23.26 10.82
C PHE A 210 2.01 -24.72 11.29
N ILE A 211 1.33 -25.01 12.40
CA ILE A 211 1.03 -26.38 12.85
C ILE A 211 0.17 -27.11 11.83
N LYS A 212 -0.89 -26.45 11.34
CA LYS A 212 -1.76 -27.00 10.29
C LYS A 212 -0.95 -27.30 9.03
N MET A 213 -0.05 -26.40 8.64
CA MET A 213 0.86 -26.61 7.51
C MET A 213 1.79 -27.80 7.74
N ALA A 214 2.39 -27.93 8.93
CA ALA A 214 3.21 -29.08 9.28
C ALA A 214 2.47 -30.40 9.09
N LEU A 215 1.24 -30.51 9.59
CA LEU A 215 0.37 -31.68 9.45
C LEU A 215 -0.01 -31.95 7.98
N GLU A 216 -0.43 -30.92 7.23
CA GLU A 216 -0.82 -31.06 5.82
C GLU A 216 0.31 -31.62 4.94
N TYR A 217 1.57 -31.27 5.26
CA TYR A 217 2.74 -31.61 4.46
C TYR A 217 3.61 -32.73 5.05
N GLY A 218 3.43 -33.10 6.32
CA GLY A 218 4.31 -34.01 7.05
C GLY A 218 5.68 -33.40 7.35
N ALA A 219 5.75 -32.08 7.51
CA ALA A 219 6.98 -31.38 7.84
C ALA A 219 7.18 -31.37 9.36
N HIS A 220 8.36 -31.76 9.84
CA HIS A 220 8.67 -31.77 11.27
C HIS A 220 8.79 -30.34 11.81
N LEU A 221 8.27 -30.11 13.01
CA LEU A 221 8.33 -28.80 13.66
C LEU A 221 9.62 -28.68 14.46
N VAL A 222 10.27 -27.52 14.42
CA VAL A 222 11.46 -27.24 15.22
C VAL A 222 11.25 -25.92 15.96
N PRO A 223 11.13 -25.92 17.30
CA PRO A 223 11.11 -24.69 18.07
C PRO A 223 12.49 -24.03 18.04
N VAL A 224 12.53 -22.72 17.78
CA VAL A 224 13.76 -21.92 17.74
C VAL A 224 13.56 -20.69 18.60
N PHE A 225 14.46 -20.47 19.57
CA PHE A 225 14.42 -19.30 20.44
C PHE A 225 15.71 -18.47 20.31
N SER A 226 15.59 -17.14 20.21
CA SER A 226 16.69 -16.20 20.02
C SER A 226 16.81 -15.24 21.21
N PHE A 227 17.77 -15.50 22.09
CA PHE A 227 18.09 -14.62 23.21
C PHE A 227 18.84 -13.39 22.70
N GLY A 228 18.48 -12.20 23.20
CA GLY A 228 19.08 -10.92 22.77
C GLY A 228 18.39 -10.24 21.60
N GLU A 229 17.41 -10.89 20.95
CA GLU A 229 16.72 -10.36 19.77
C GLU A 229 15.95 -9.06 20.05
N ASN A 230 15.36 -8.92 21.25
CA ASN A 230 14.66 -7.72 21.69
C ASN A 230 15.60 -6.65 22.29
N GLU A 231 16.88 -6.96 22.52
CA GLU A 231 17.84 -6.08 23.20
C GLU A 231 18.56 -5.11 22.25
N VAL A 232 18.42 -5.31 20.94
CA VAL A 232 19.19 -4.55 19.93
C VAL A 232 18.58 -3.19 19.61
N PHE A 233 17.34 -2.93 20.04
CA PHE A 233 16.67 -1.64 19.91
C PHE A 233 15.86 -1.33 21.17
N ASP A 234 15.77 -0.04 21.49
CA ASP A 234 14.73 0.46 22.39
C ASP A 234 13.47 0.76 21.58
N GLN A 235 12.33 0.36 22.12
CA GLN A 235 11.03 0.68 21.55
C GLN A 235 10.31 1.69 22.44
N VAL A 236 9.75 2.73 21.82
CA VAL A 236 8.92 3.73 22.53
C VAL A 236 7.73 3.02 23.15
N GLU A 237 7.47 3.29 24.42
CA GLU A 237 6.32 2.73 25.15
C GLU A 237 5.02 3.00 24.40
N ASN A 238 4.29 1.93 24.14
CA ASN A 238 3.04 1.93 23.38
C ASN A 238 1.99 1.02 24.05
N PRO A 239 1.64 1.26 25.33
CA PRO A 239 0.71 0.40 26.05
C PRO A 239 -0.66 0.36 25.38
N LYS A 240 -1.37 -0.75 25.56
CA LYS A 240 -2.71 -0.95 25.01
C LYS A 240 -3.69 0.07 25.57
N GLY A 241 -4.62 0.51 24.72
CA GLY A 241 -5.55 1.59 25.04
C GLY A 241 -5.01 2.99 24.75
N THR A 242 -3.72 3.15 24.43
CA THR A 242 -3.19 4.45 23.97
C THR A 242 -3.53 4.75 22.52
N TRP A 243 -3.58 6.03 22.17
CA TRP A 243 -3.76 6.49 20.80
C TRP A 243 -2.66 5.99 19.85
N LEU A 244 -1.40 5.95 20.31
CA LEU A 244 -0.28 5.43 19.52
C LEU A 244 -0.49 3.96 19.16
N ARG A 245 -0.82 3.13 20.16
CA ARG A 245 -1.09 1.71 19.95
C ARG A 245 -2.29 1.49 19.03
N TRP A 246 -3.35 2.28 19.19
CA TRP A 246 -4.52 2.24 18.32
C TRP A 246 -4.17 2.54 16.85
N ILE A 247 -3.33 3.54 16.58
CA ILE A 247 -2.85 3.83 15.22
C ILE A 247 -2.03 2.67 14.67
N GLN A 248 -1.08 2.14 15.45
CA GLN A 248 -0.23 1.04 15.02
C GLN A 248 -1.08 -0.20 14.66
N GLU A 249 -2.04 -0.57 15.50
CA GLU A 249 -2.96 -1.68 15.26
C GLU A 249 -3.87 -1.42 14.04
N ARG A 250 -4.35 -0.18 13.86
CA ARG A 250 -5.17 0.19 12.70
C ARG A 250 -4.38 0.08 11.40
N LEU A 251 -3.17 0.63 11.35
CA LEU A 251 -2.29 0.54 10.16
C LEU A 251 -1.92 -0.92 9.88
N GLN A 252 -1.62 -1.69 10.92
CA GLN A 252 -1.31 -3.11 10.81
C GLN A 252 -2.50 -3.93 10.29
N SER A 253 -3.73 -3.61 10.70
CA SER A 253 -4.94 -4.26 10.18
C SER A 253 -5.21 -3.99 8.69
N ILE A 254 -4.82 -2.81 8.20
CA ILE A 254 -5.05 -2.38 6.80
C ILE A 254 -3.92 -2.84 5.88
N MET A 255 -2.68 -2.67 6.33
CA MET A 255 -1.48 -2.80 5.50
C MET A 255 -0.76 -4.13 5.72
N GLY A 256 -1.06 -4.86 6.80
CA GLY A 256 -0.33 -6.06 7.22
C GLY A 256 1.09 -5.77 7.74
N ILE A 257 1.47 -4.49 7.90
CA ILE A 257 2.78 -4.02 8.36
C ILE A 257 2.63 -3.42 9.75
N SER A 258 3.50 -3.78 10.68
CA SER A 258 3.67 -3.03 11.93
C SER A 258 4.68 -1.91 11.75
N LEU A 259 4.39 -0.76 12.35
CA LEU A 259 5.29 0.38 12.40
C LEU A 259 5.70 0.64 13.86
N PRO A 260 6.60 -0.19 14.42
CA PRO A 260 7.16 0.08 15.73
C PRO A 260 7.92 1.42 15.69
N LEU A 261 7.75 2.24 16.72
CA LEU A 261 8.60 3.41 16.94
C LEU A 261 9.76 2.96 17.81
N PHE A 262 10.96 2.89 17.23
CA PHE A 262 12.14 2.39 17.91
C PHE A 262 13.34 3.29 17.63
N HIS A 263 14.31 3.24 18.53
CA HIS A 263 15.61 3.88 18.37
C HIS A 263 16.70 3.02 18.99
N ALA A 264 17.93 3.34 18.67
CA ALA A 264 19.13 2.83 19.31
C ALA A 264 20.21 3.91 19.22
N ARG A 265 21.36 3.60 18.65
CA ARG A 265 22.48 4.54 18.49
C ARG A 265 22.53 5.18 17.09
N GLY A 266 23.36 6.21 16.95
CA GLY A 266 23.70 6.81 15.66
C GLY A 266 24.83 6.06 14.96
N ILE A 267 25.25 6.56 13.79
CA ILE A 267 26.42 6.00 13.08
C ILE A 267 27.71 6.43 13.80
N PHE A 268 27.85 7.74 14.02
CA PHE A 268 29.04 8.40 14.61
C PHE A 268 28.87 8.83 16.09
N GLN A 269 27.73 8.49 16.70
CA GLN A 269 27.45 8.74 18.12
C GLN A 269 26.60 7.61 18.71
N TYR A 270 26.53 7.51 20.04
CA TYR A 270 25.94 6.40 20.78
C TYR A 270 24.59 6.70 21.45
N SER A 271 24.09 7.92 21.35
CA SER A 271 22.93 8.41 22.10
C SER A 271 21.56 8.22 21.43
N PHE A 272 21.45 8.34 20.09
CA PHE A 272 20.15 8.17 19.40
C PHE A 272 20.31 7.82 17.91
N GLY A 273 19.40 7.06 17.32
CA GLY A 273 19.38 6.79 15.88
C GLY A 273 18.74 5.45 15.54
N LEU A 274 18.96 4.98 14.31
CA LEU A 274 18.40 3.71 13.81
C LEU A 274 19.45 2.59 13.72
N MET A 275 20.67 2.83 14.22
CA MET A 275 21.73 1.82 14.22
C MET A 275 21.57 0.97 15.49
N PRO A 276 21.24 -0.33 15.40
CA PRO A 276 21.02 -1.16 16.58
C PRO A 276 22.21 -1.20 17.55
N TYR A 277 21.94 -1.50 18.82
CA TYR A 277 22.97 -1.69 19.83
C TYR A 277 23.82 -2.92 19.54
N ARG A 278 25.08 -2.88 19.97
CA ARG A 278 26.02 -4.01 19.89
C ARG A 278 25.74 -4.97 21.04
N ARG A 279 24.67 -5.76 20.93
CA ARG A 279 24.28 -6.77 21.92
C ARG A 279 24.44 -8.19 21.34
N PRO A 280 24.88 -9.17 22.14
CA PRO A 280 24.90 -10.58 21.76
C PRO A 280 23.52 -11.08 21.33
N ILE A 281 23.44 -11.85 20.24
CA ILE A 281 22.24 -12.59 19.84
C ILE A 281 22.57 -14.08 19.80
N ASN A 282 21.89 -14.89 20.60
CA ASN A 282 22.13 -16.34 20.69
C ASN A 282 20.86 -17.09 20.31
N THR A 283 20.86 -17.72 19.14
CA THR A 283 19.72 -18.48 18.62
C THR A 283 19.93 -19.97 18.87
N VAL A 284 19.04 -20.57 19.66
CA VAL A 284 19.03 -21.99 19.98
C VAL A 284 17.98 -22.70 19.12
N VAL A 285 18.43 -23.70 18.36
CA VAL A 285 17.56 -24.57 17.54
C VAL A 285 17.25 -25.82 18.35
N GLY A 286 15.98 -25.98 18.71
CA GLY A 286 15.48 -27.10 19.51
C GLY A 286 15.44 -28.44 18.76
N ARG A 287 14.96 -29.47 19.46
CA ARG A 287 14.81 -30.82 18.91
C ARG A 287 13.62 -30.89 17.95
N PRO A 288 13.66 -31.74 16.91
CA PRO A 288 12.54 -31.86 15.98
C PRO A 288 11.36 -32.61 16.61
N ILE A 289 10.19 -32.00 16.55
CA ILE A 289 8.91 -32.66 16.83
C ILE A 289 8.48 -33.35 15.54
N LYS A 290 8.42 -34.68 15.60
CA LYS A 290 7.99 -35.51 14.47
C LYS A 290 6.52 -35.26 14.18
N VAL A 291 6.20 -35.08 12.90
CA VAL A 291 4.84 -34.82 12.42
C VAL A 291 4.48 -35.82 11.34
N GLU A 292 3.39 -36.54 11.56
CA GLU A 292 2.81 -37.44 10.57
C GLU A 292 1.88 -36.67 9.64
N LYS A 293 1.98 -36.95 8.34
CA LYS A 293 1.22 -36.24 7.32
C LYS A 293 -0.26 -36.60 7.38
N LYS A 294 -1.12 -35.59 7.56
CA LYS A 294 -2.58 -35.69 7.54
C LYS A 294 -3.19 -34.64 6.63
N LYS A 295 -3.90 -35.06 5.58
CA LYS A 295 -4.51 -34.14 4.59
C LYS A 295 -5.61 -33.24 5.18
N LYS A 296 -6.31 -33.72 6.21
CA LYS A 296 -7.39 -33.01 6.90
C LYS A 296 -7.25 -33.29 8.39
N PRO A 297 -6.31 -32.61 9.09
CA PRO A 297 -6.14 -32.82 10.53
C PRO A 297 -7.40 -32.35 11.28
N THR A 298 -7.76 -33.06 12.35
CA THR A 298 -8.86 -32.62 13.22
C THR A 298 -8.42 -31.45 14.10
N VAL A 299 -9.38 -30.79 14.75
CA VAL A 299 -9.07 -29.68 15.67
C VAL A 299 -8.30 -30.20 16.88
N GLU A 300 -8.64 -31.39 17.38
CA GLU A 300 -7.99 -32.02 18.53
C GLU A 300 -6.53 -32.37 18.23
N GLU A 301 -6.25 -32.91 17.03
CA GLU A 301 -4.89 -33.21 16.60
C GLU A 301 -4.05 -31.94 16.42
N LEU A 302 -4.65 -30.89 15.85
CA LEU A 302 -4.02 -29.59 15.68
C LEU A 302 -3.68 -28.97 17.04
N ASP A 303 -4.60 -29.05 18.00
CA ASP A 303 -4.47 -28.48 19.32
C ASP A 303 -3.45 -29.23 20.17
N ALA A 304 -3.45 -30.57 20.09
CA ALA A 304 -2.47 -31.41 20.76
C ALA A 304 -1.05 -31.13 20.23
N LEU A 305 -0.86 -31.06 18.91
CA LEU A 305 0.45 -30.76 18.33
C LEU A 305 0.90 -29.32 18.63
N HIS A 306 -0.04 -28.36 18.63
CA HIS A 306 0.27 -26.99 19.02
C HIS A 306 0.68 -26.88 20.49
N GLN A 307 0.00 -27.60 21.39
CA GLN A 307 0.38 -27.64 22.80
C GLN A 307 1.77 -28.26 22.97
N LEU A 308 2.04 -29.40 22.33
CA LEU A 308 3.37 -30.01 22.35
C LEU A 308 4.46 -29.06 21.84
N TYR A 309 4.18 -28.29 20.79
CA TYR A 309 5.11 -27.27 20.29
C TYR A 309 5.36 -26.17 21.33
N MET A 310 4.31 -25.71 22.04
CA MET A 310 4.45 -24.71 23.11
C MET A 310 5.26 -25.25 24.29
N ASP A 311 5.01 -26.50 24.69
CA ASP A 311 5.72 -27.15 25.79
C ASP A 311 7.22 -27.30 25.44
N GLU A 312 7.55 -27.78 24.24
CA GLU A 312 8.94 -27.91 23.78
C GLU A 312 9.65 -26.55 23.64
N LEU A 313 8.94 -25.50 23.19
CA LEU A 313 9.51 -24.15 23.15
C LEU A 313 9.76 -23.59 24.56
N SER A 314 8.85 -23.86 25.51
CA SER A 314 9.03 -23.48 26.92
C SER A 314 10.22 -24.21 27.52
N ASN A 315 10.33 -25.53 27.31
CA ASN A 315 11.46 -26.32 27.79
C ASN A 315 12.80 -25.82 27.20
N LEU A 316 12.83 -25.52 25.89
CA LEU A 316 14.00 -24.95 25.24
C LEU A 316 14.41 -23.59 25.85
N PHE A 317 13.44 -22.77 26.20
CA PHE A 317 13.71 -21.50 26.89
C PHE A 317 14.28 -21.76 28.29
N GLU A 318 13.60 -22.57 29.10
CA GLU A 318 13.99 -22.87 30.49
C GLU A 318 15.39 -23.49 30.59
N GLU A 319 15.74 -24.44 29.70
CA GLU A 319 17.05 -25.10 29.69
C GLU A 319 18.21 -24.14 29.40
N HIS A 320 17.94 -23.06 28.66
CA HIS A 320 18.99 -22.20 28.12
C HIS A 320 19.02 -20.78 28.71
N LYS A 321 17.96 -20.31 29.36
CA LYS A 321 17.80 -18.89 29.75
C LYS A 321 18.93 -18.37 30.66
N GLU A 322 19.36 -19.16 31.65
CA GLU A 322 20.41 -18.75 32.59
C GLU A 322 21.77 -18.55 31.90
N ASN A 323 22.06 -19.34 30.84
CA ASN A 323 23.30 -19.21 30.05
C ASN A 323 23.43 -17.86 29.34
N TYR A 324 22.31 -17.16 29.17
CA TYR A 324 22.24 -15.89 28.45
C TYR A 324 21.81 -14.72 29.34
N GLY A 325 21.94 -14.88 30.66
CA GLY A 325 21.73 -13.82 31.64
C GLY A 325 20.27 -13.49 31.92
N VAL A 326 19.35 -14.41 31.62
CA VAL A 326 17.94 -14.31 32.00
C VAL A 326 17.77 -14.90 33.40
N ASP A 327 17.03 -14.19 34.24
CA ASP A 327 16.78 -14.59 35.63
C ASP A 327 16.02 -15.92 35.73
N LYS A 328 16.33 -16.72 36.76
CA LYS A 328 15.74 -18.04 36.97
C LYS A 328 14.22 -18.01 37.15
N ASP A 329 13.67 -16.93 37.70
CA ASP A 329 12.23 -16.78 37.93
C ASP A 329 11.51 -16.17 36.71
N THR A 330 12.25 -15.78 35.67
CA THR A 330 11.67 -15.29 34.41
C THR A 330 11.25 -16.46 33.54
N HIS A 331 9.99 -16.48 33.12
CA HIS A 331 9.42 -17.54 32.28
C HIS A 331 8.94 -17.02 30.92
N LEU A 332 8.91 -17.91 29.94
CA LEU A 332 8.36 -17.60 28.62
C LEU A 332 6.83 -17.50 28.70
N ASN A 333 6.25 -16.37 28.29
CA ASN A 333 4.81 -16.17 28.35
C ASN A 333 4.17 -16.27 26.96
N PHE A 334 3.20 -17.17 26.82
CA PHE A 334 2.41 -17.30 25.60
C PHE A 334 1.20 -16.36 25.63
N THR A 335 1.22 -15.32 24.81
CA THR A 335 0.18 -14.29 24.80
C THR A 335 -0.82 -14.47 23.65
N ILE A 336 -2.05 -14.01 23.85
CA ILE A 336 -3.22 -14.32 22.98
C ILE A 336 -3.52 -13.24 21.92
N LEU A 337 -3.27 -11.96 22.16
CA LEU A 337 -2.95 -10.97 21.10
C LEU A 337 -3.68 -10.95 19.74
N ALA A 338 -4.93 -11.38 19.62
CA ALA A 338 -5.91 -10.95 18.61
C ALA A 338 -7.31 -11.21 19.19
N ALA A 339 -7.92 -10.14 19.73
CA ALA A 339 -9.22 -10.05 20.39
C ALA A 339 -9.39 -10.88 21.70
N TYR A 340 -9.69 -10.14 22.78
CA TYR A 340 -10.28 -10.53 24.08
C TYR A 340 -10.37 -12.03 24.40
N SER A 341 -9.71 -12.43 25.50
CA SER A 341 -9.93 -13.67 26.22
C SER A 341 -11.03 -13.48 27.28
N GLY A 342 -12.12 -14.23 27.14
CA GLY A 342 -13.14 -14.40 28.16
C GLY A 342 -14.14 -15.47 27.73
N VAL A 343 -14.32 -16.48 28.59
CA VAL A 343 -15.29 -17.59 28.55
C VAL A 343 -14.84 -18.92 27.91
N LEU A 344 -15.07 -19.96 28.71
CA LEU A 344 -14.70 -21.37 28.61
C LEU A 344 -15.62 -22.19 27.67
N LYS A 345 -15.09 -23.36 27.29
CA LYS A 345 -15.63 -24.55 26.60
C LYS A 345 -17.16 -24.75 26.45
N GLY A 346 -17.51 -25.34 25.29
CA GLY A 346 -18.73 -26.14 25.00
C GLY A 346 -19.77 -25.34 24.22
N THR A 347 -20.39 -25.77 23.13
CA THR A 347 -20.79 -27.11 22.66
C THR A 347 -20.86 -27.13 21.12
N GLY A 348 -20.73 -28.31 20.53
CA GLY A 348 -20.60 -28.49 19.08
C GLY A 348 -21.85 -28.16 18.26
N SER A 349 -21.63 -27.63 17.06
CA SER A 349 -22.54 -27.74 15.92
C SER A 349 -21.75 -27.58 14.63
N SER A 350 -21.94 -28.53 13.72
CA SER A 350 -21.10 -28.85 12.56
C SER A 350 -21.09 -27.79 11.45
N ILE A 351 -19.91 -27.54 10.88
CA ILE A 351 -19.63 -26.71 9.68
C ILE A 351 -20.27 -27.28 8.39
N LEU A 352 -21.01 -28.39 8.45
CA LEU A 352 -21.58 -29.07 7.29
C LEU A 352 -22.92 -28.50 6.77
N SER A 353 -23.55 -27.55 7.47
CA SER A 353 -24.79 -26.89 6.98
C SER A 353 -24.54 -25.63 6.13
N ALA A 354 -23.31 -25.10 6.09
CA ALA A 354 -23.00 -23.86 5.36
C ALA A 354 -22.59 -24.07 3.88
N LEU A 355 -22.50 -25.32 3.40
CA LEU A 355 -22.05 -25.64 2.04
C LEU A 355 -23.17 -26.03 1.06
N GLN A 356 -24.44 -25.93 1.45
CA GLN A 356 -25.56 -26.33 0.57
C GLN A 356 -26.25 -25.20 -0.19
N ASN A 357 -25.87 -23.93 -0.01
CA ASN A 357 -26.45 -22.83 -0.78
C ASN A 357 -25.41 -22.18 -1.71
N ARG A 358 -25.24 -22.76 -2.90
CA ARG A 358 -24.75 -22.02 -4.07
C ARG A 358 -25.95 -21.48 -4.84
N PRO A 359 -26.12 -20.17 -5.02
CA PRO A 359 -26.92 -19.65 -6.11
C PRO A 359 -26.11 -19.74 -7.41
N SER A 360 -26.72 -20.32 -8.42
CA SER A 360 -26.37 -20.18 -9.83
C SER A 360 -26.20 -18.70 -10.21
N ALA A 361 -25.21 -18.42 -11.06
CA ALA A 361 -24.90 -17.09 -11.55
C ALA A 361 -26.12 -16.45 -12.24
N ILE A 362 -26.63 -15.36 -11.66
CA ILE A 362 -27.65 -14.50 -12.25
C ILE A 362 -26.91 -13.38 -13.00
N TRP A 363 -27.01 -13.39 -14.33
CA TRP A 363 -26.59 -12.28 -15.18
C TRP A 363 -27.37 -11.01 -14.80
N PRO A 364 -26.75 -9.83 -14.64
CA PRO A 364 -27.49 -8.65 -14.21
C PRO A 364 -28.45 -8.15 -15.30
N CYS A 365 -29.66 -7.76 -14.89
CA CYS A 365 -30.63 -7.04 -15.72
C CYS A 365 -30.02 -5.79 -16.38
N ARG A 366 -30.47 -5.43 -17.59
CA ARG A 366 -29.90 -4.38 -18.48
C ARG A 366 -29.65 -3.03 -17.78
N SER A 367 -30.51 -2.62 -16.86
CA SER A 367 -30.37 -1.36 -16.10
C SER A 367 -29.27 -1.38 -15.04
N LYS A 368 -28.96 -2.55 -14.45
CA LYS A 368 -27.80 -2.72 -13.55
C LYS A 368 -26.50 -2.69 -14.35
N MET A 369 -26.46 -3.35 -15.51
CA MET A 369 -25.30 -3.32 -16.41
C MET A 369 -24.94 -1.89 -16.83
N GLU A 370 -25.90 -1.05 -17.17
CA GLU A 370 -25.66 0.34 -17.59
C GLU A 370 -25.01 1.17 -16.47
N LYS A 371 -25.49 1.05 -15.22
CA LYS A 371 -24.87 1.72 -14.06
C LYS A 371 -23.46 1.22 -13.77
N HIS A 372 -23.22 -0.09 -13.90
CA HIS A 372 -21.88 -0.64 -13.76
C HIS A 372 -20.93 -0.15 -14.87
N LEU A 373 -21.40 -0.06 -16.12
CA LEU A 373 -20.62 0.48 -17.23
C LEU A 373 -20.34 1.98 -17.08
N GLN A 374 -21.27 2.76 -16.53
CA GLN A 374 -21.05 4.17 -16.20
C GLN A 374 -19.98 4.33 -15.10
N VAL A 375 -20.05 3.56 -14.01
CA VAL A 375 -19.04 3.58 -12.95
C VAL A 375 -17.69 3.10 -13.49
N ILE A 376 -17.67 2.04 -14.30
CA ILE A 376 -16.46 1.58 -14.98
C ILE A 376 -15.95 2.65 -15.94
N SER A 377 -16.79 3.43 -16.63
CA SER A 377 -16.34 4.52 -17.50
C SER A 377 -15.67 5.67 -16.73
N VAL A 378 -16.18 6.00 -15.54
CA VAL A 378 -15.59 7.00 -14.65
C VAL A 378 -14.29 6.47 -14.04
N LEU A 379 -14.28 5.23 -13.55
CA LEU A 379 -13.09 4.58 -13.01
C LEU A 379 -12.04 4.33 -14.09
N GLN A 380 -12.45 3.93 -15.31
CA GLN A 380 -11.61 3.83 -16.49
C GLN A 380 -11.07 5.22 -16.84
N TRP A 381 -11.85 6.29 -16.82
CA TRP A 381 -11.31 7.65 -17.00
C TRP A 381 -10.26 8.01 -15.93
N VAL A 382 -10.46 7.59 -14.67
CA VAL A 382 -9.47 7.72 -13.58
C VAL A 382 -8.25 6.80 -13.74
N LEU A 383 -8.41 5.62 -14.36
CA LEU A 383 -7.40 4.55 -14.43
C LEU A 383 -6.72 4.40 -15.81
N SER A 384 -7.23 5.01 -16.88
CA SER A 384 -6.74 4.90 -18.27
C SER A 384 -5.51 5.76 -18.55
N PHE A 385 -4.72 6.07 -17.52
CA PHE A 385 -3.42 6.75 -17.68
C PHE A 385 -2.36 5.87 -18.36
N LEU A 386 -2.74 4.69 -18.86
CA LEU A 386 -1.83 3.73 -19.47
C LEU A 386 -2.46 3.15 -20.75
N ALA A 387 -1.66 3.19 -21.82
CA ALA A 387 -1.90 2.66 -23.16
C ALA A 387 -2.73 3.55 -24.11
N MET A 388 -2.05 4.41 -24.88
CA MET A 388 -1.99 4.34 -26.35
C MET A 388 -1.21 5.52 -26.95
N GLY A 389 -0.48 5.25 -28.03
CA GLY A 389 0.29 6.22 -28.81
C GLY A 389 -0.56 6.93 -29.88
N GLY A 390 -0.36 8.23 -30.09
CA GLY A 390 -0.82 8.93 -31.31
C GLY A 390 -1.12 10.43 -31.20
N ARG A 391 -1.00 11.13 -32.34
CA ARG A 391 -1.60 12.46 -32.59
C ARG A 391 -3.15 12.35 -32.62
N ARG A 392 -3.87 13.48 -32.73
CA ARG A 392 -5.35 13.55 -32.73
C ARG A 392 -5.98 12.39 -33.51
N SER A 393 -6.77 11.56 -32.83
CA SER A 393 -7.39 10.36 -33.35
C SER A 393 -8.91 10.48 -33.29
N SER A 394 -9.56 10.46 -34.45
CA SER A 394 -11.01 10.43 -34.54
C SER A 394 -11.60 9.18 -33.88
N TRP A 395 -10.89 8.05 -33.95
CA TRP A 395 -11.34 6.79 -33.33
C TRP A 395 -11.41 6.91 -31.80
N VAL A 396 -10.36 7.44 -31.16
CA VAL A 396 -10.32 7.63 -29.70
C VAL A 396 -11.42 8.61 -29.25
N ARG A 397 -11.60 9.73 -29.96
CA ARG A 397 -12.64 10.71 -29.62
C ARG A 397 -14.07 10.15 -29.73
N ASN A 398 -14.29 9.10 -30.52
CA ASN A 398 -15.60 8.47 -30.76
C ASN A 398 -15.85 7.19 -29.95
N TRP A 399 -15.01 6.85 -28.98
CA TRP A 399 -15.26 5.65 -28.17
C TRP A 399 -16.59 5.70 -27.43
N THR A 400 -17.28 4.56 -27.39
CA THR A 400 -18.56 4.38 -26.72
C THR A 400 -18.50 4.71 -25.22
N VAL A 401 -17.33 4.53 -24.60
CA VAL A 401 -17.10 4.89 -23.19
C VAL A 401 -17.41 6.36 -22.89
N TRP A 402 -17.21 7.26 -23.87
CA TRP A 402 -17.50 8.68 -23.69
C TRP A 402 -19.01 8.97 -23.64
N SER A 403 -19.84 8.16 -24.29
CA SER A 403 -21.29 8.24 -24.15
C SER A 403 -21.72 7.88 -22.73
N TYR A 404 -21.16 6.82 -22.16
CA TYR A 404 -21.43 6.47 -20.75
C TYR A 404 -20.93 7.54 -19.78
N PHE A 405 -19.76 8.11 -20.03
CA PHE A 405 -19.23 9.23 -19.25
C PHE A 405 -20.14 10.46 -19.30
N ARG A 406 -20.61 10.83 -20.50
CA ARG A 406 -21.59 11.90 -20.70
C ARG A 406 -22.88 11.63 -19.93
N ASP A 407 -23.40 10.42 -20.01
CA ASP A 407 -24.69 10.04 -19.42
C ASP A 407 -24.63 9.94 -17.89
N TYR A 408 -23.45 9.62 -17.33
CA TYR A 408 -23.21 9.64 -15.90
C TYR A 408 -23.25 11.06 -15.30
N PHE A 409 -22.67 12.04 -16.00
CA PHE A 409 -22.64 13.46 -15.58
C PHE A 409 -23.72 14.33 -16.26
N PRO A 410 -24.82 13.72 -16.72
CA PRO A 410 -25.72 14.21 -17.78
C PRO A 410 -25.24 15.41 -18.63
N ILE A 411 -24.04 15.32 -19.25
CA ILE A 411 -23.40 16.46 -19.91
C ILE A 411 -24.11 16.79 -21.23
N ARG A 412 -24.46 18.07 -21.42
CA ARG A 412 -25.07 18.58 -22.66
C ARG A 412 -24.30 19.79 -23.19
N LEU A 413 -24.01 19.78 -24.49
CA LEU A 413 -23.43 20.93 -25.19
C LEU A 413 -24.53 21.76 -25.86
N ILE A 414 -24.74 22.98 -25.34
CA ILE A 414 -25.69 23.95 -25.89
C ILE A 414 -24.92 24.92 -26.79
N LYS A 415 -25.37 25.05 -28.04
CA LYS A 415 -24.84 26.01 -29.02
C LYS A 415 -25.80 27.19 -29.09
N THR A 416 -25.26 28.40 -28.96
CA THR A 416 -26.06 29.63 -29.07
C THR A 416 -25.86 30.35 -30.40
N HIS A 417 -24.70 30.18 -31.06
CA HIS A 417 -24.35 30.86 -32.32
C HIS A 417 -23.54 29.95 -33.23
N ASP A 418 -23.61 30.20 -34.53
CA ASP A 418 -22.74 29.60 -35.54
C ASP A 418 -21.33 30.19 -35.51
N LEU A 419 -20.35 29.35 -35.85
CA LEU A 419 -18.94 29.75 -35.99
C LEU A 419 -18.50 29.50 -37.43
N LEU A 420 -17.80 30.47 -38.01
CA LEU A 420 -17.30 30.39 -39.37
C LEU A 420 -16.03 29.54 -39.44
N PRO A 421 -15.98 28.48 -40.25
CA PRO A 421 -14.78 27.66 -40.43
C PRO A 421 -13.59 28.41 -41.04
N SER A 422 -13.82 29.60 -41.60
CA SER A 422 -12.80 30.51 -42.12
C SER A 422 -12.09 31.31 -41.03
N ARG A 423 -12.47 31.20 -39.75
CA ARG A 423 -11.84 31.91 -38.63
C ARG A 423 -11.27 30.96 -37.58
N ASN A 424 -10.32 31.45 -36.81
CA ASN A 424 -9.74 30.75 -35.65
C ASN A 424 -10.30 31.35 -34.37
N TYR A 425 -10.36 30.55 -33.31
CA TYR A 425 -11.05 30.87 -32.07
C TYR A 425 -10.23 30.52 -30.83
N ILE A 426 -10.38 31.33 -29.77
CA ILE A 426 -10.00 30.95 -28.40
C ILE A 426 -11.26 30.89 -27.54
N PHE A 427 -11.56 29.71 -27.00
CA PHE A 427 -12.69 29.48 -26.12
C PHE A 427 -12.24 29.65 -24.67
N GLY A 428 -12.83 30.61 -23.94
CA GLY A 428 -12.59 30.80 -22.50
C GLY A 428 -13.64 30.05 -21.69
N SER A 429 -13.29 28.87 -21.15
CA SER A 429 -14.19 27.99 -20.41
C SER A 429 -14.14 28.21 -18.90
N HIS A 430 -15.31 28.30 -18.27
CA HIS A 430 -15.51 28.52 -16.84
C HIS A 430 -16.75 27.79 -16.30
N PRO A 431 -16.83 27.51 -14.99
CA PRO A 431 -15.72 27.44 -14.05
C PRO A 431 -14.91 26.15 -14.28
N HIS A 432 -13.69 26.06 -13.74
CA HIS A 432 -12.87 24.84 -13.85
C HIS A 432 -13.50 23.62 -13.15
N GLY A 433 -14.19 23.83 -12.02
CA GLY A 433 -14.49 22.74 -11.08
C GLY A 433 -13.22 22.00 -10.65
N ILE A 434 -13.35 20.80 -10.08
CA ILE A 434 -12.18 20.04 -9.63
C ILE A 434 -11.45 19.38 -10.82
N PHE A 435 -12.19 18.75 -11.73
CA PHE A 435 -11.64 17.93 -12.82
C PHE A 435 -12.02 18.38 -14.25
N CYS A 436 -12.78 19.47 -14.43
CA CYS A 436 -13.24 19.94 -15.74
C CYS A 436 -13.93 18.87 -16.59
N PHE A 437 -14.83 18.07 -16.01
CA PHE A 437 -15.54 17.01 -16.72
C PHE A 437 -16.31 17.54 -17.94
N GLY A 438 -16.98 18.69 -17.81
CA GLY A 438 -17.70 19.32 -18.91
C GLY A 438 -16.79 19.73 -20.06
N ALA A 439 -15.66 20.39 -19.76
CA ALA A 439 -14.72 20.81 -20.80
C ALA A 439 -14.03 19.61 -21.48
N PHE A 440 -13.66 18.59 -20.72
CA PHE A 440 -13.10 17.35 -21.28
C PHE A 440 -14.10 16.65 -22.21
N CYS A 441 -15.32 16.39 -21.73
CA CYS A 441 -16.34 15.69 -22.49
C CYS A 441 -16.69 16.43 -23.79
N ASN A 442 -16.89 17.75 -23.72
CA ASN A 442 -17.34 18.55 -24.86
C ASN A 442 -16.27 18.81 -25.92
N PHE A 443 -15.00 18.94 -25.51
CA PHE A 443 -13.94 19.41 -26.43
C PHE A 443 -12.84 18.36 -26.67
N GLY A 444 -12.65 17.44 -25.72
CA GLY A 444 -11.71 16.30 -25.82
C GLY A 444 -12.30 15.04 -26.45
N THR A 445 -13.64 14.94 -26.57
CA THR A 445 -14.34 13.77 -27.14
C THR A 445 -15.42 14.21 -28.14
N GLU A 446 -16.09 13.26 -28.80
CA GLU A 446 -17.28 13.48 -29.62
C GLU A 446 -18.60 13.11 -28.93
N ALA A 447 -18.60 12.80 -27.62
CA ALA A 447 -19.78 12.30 -26.91
C ALA A 447 -21.00 13.24 -26.96
N THR A 448 -20.76 14.55 -27.01
CA THR A 448 -21.81 15.57 -27.14
C THR A 448 -21.99 16.08 -28.57
N GLY A 449 -21.32 15.45 -29.54
CA GLY A 449 -21.45 15.73 -30.96
C GLY A 449 -20.90 17.09 -31.39
N PHE A 450 -19.76 17.52 -30.84
CA PHE A 450 -19.16 18.82 -31.14
C PHE A 450 -19.02 19.05 -32.65
N SER A 451 -18.46 18.08 -33.38
CA SER A 451 -18.21 18.23 -34.82
C SER A 451 -19.50 18.35 -35.65
N LYS A 452 -20.63 17.82 -35.16
CA LYS A 452 -21.96 17.99 -35.77
C LYS A 452 -22.55 19.37 -35.49
N LYS A 453 -22.31 19.92 -34.28
CA LYS A 453 -22.81 21.24 -33.87
C LYS A 453 -22.00 22.38 -34.48
N PHE A 454 -20.69 22.20 -34.66
CA PHE A 454 -19.78 23.17 -35.28
C PHE A 454 -19.01 22.53 -36.45
N PRO A 455 -19.67 22.31 -37.60
CA PRO A 455 -19.02 21.73 -38.77
C PRO A 455 -17.80 22.56 -39.19
N GLY A 456 -16.68 21.90 -39.47
CA GLY A 456 -15.44 22.58 -39.89
C GLY A 456 -14.62 23.21 -38.74
N ILE A 457 -15.11 23.18 -37.50
CA ILE A 457 -14.35 23.66 -36.33
C ILE A 457 -13.65 22.51 -35.60
N LYS A 458 -12.36 22.68 -35.29
CA LYS A 458 -11.51 21.67 -34.62
C LYS A 458 -11.15 22.13 -33.20
N PRO A 459 -11.79 21.57 -32.15
CA PRO A 459 -11.51 21.96 -30.77
C PRO A 459 -10.23 21.27 -30.27
N SER A 460 -9.36 22.03 -29.61
CA SER A 460 -8.18 21.53 -28.90
C SER A 460 -8.22 22.04 -27.47
N LEU A 461 -8.57 21.15 -26.52
CA LEU A 461 -8.57 21.48 -25.09
C LEU A 461 -7.13 21.66 -24.61
N ALA A 462 -6.86 22.74 -23.89
CA ALA A 462 -5.56 23.04 -23.34
C ALA A 462 -5.50 22.66 -21.85
N THR A 463 -4.52 21.84 -21.47
CA THR A 463 -4.29 21.40 -20.08
C THR A 463 -2.85 21.60 -19.64
N LEU A 464 -2.53 21.36 -18.37
CA LEU A 464 -1.23 21.62 -17.76
C LEU A 464 -0.07 21.01 -18.59
N ALA A 465 0.92 21.83 -18.95
CA ALA A 465 2.04 21.40 -19.78
C ALA A 465 2.87 20.24 -19.17
N GLY A 466 2.85 20.11 -17.83
CA GLY A 466 3.46 18.99 -17.11
C GLY A 466 2.92 17.62 -17.54
N ASN A 467 1.63 17.54 -17.92
CA ASN A 467 0.99 16.29 -18.35
C ASN A 467 1.66 15.71 -19.62
N PHE A 468 2.28 16.56 -20.45
CA PHE A 468 2.93 16.17 -21.70
C PHE A 468 4.40 15.76 -21.53
N ARG A 469 4.92 15.74 -20.29
CA ARG A 469 6.27 15.21 -19.99
C ARG A 469 6.27 13.69 -19.78
N LEU A 470 5.10 13.08 -19.58
CA LEU A 470 4.91 11.65 -19.39
C LEU A 470 4.58 11.00 -20.74
N PRO A 471 5.43 10.14 -21.34
CA PRO A 471 5.27 9.69 -22.73
C PRO A 471 3.90 9.07 -23.06
N VAL A 472 3.38 8.19 -22.20
CA VAL A 472 2.09 7.50 -22.43
C VAL A 472 0.91 8.44 -22.23
N LEU A 473 0.92 9.25 -21.17
CA LEU A 473 -0.13 10.25 -20.92
C LEU A 473 -0.13 11.34 -21.99
N ARG A 474 1.05 11.79 -22.42
CA ARG A 474 1.24 12.75 -23.51
C ARG A 474 0.52 12.27 -24.75
N ASP A 475 0.81 11.06 -25.19
CA ASP A 475 0.27 10.53 -26.43
C ASP A 475 -1.24 10.24 -26.31
N TYR A 476 -1.70 9.80 -25.15
CA TYR A 476 -3.14 9.66 -24.88
C TYR A 476 -3.88 11.00 -24.95
N LEU A 477 -3.38 12.05 -24.29
CA LEU A 477 -3.96 13.40 -24.36
C LEU A 477 -3.94 13.92 -25.81
N MET A 478 -2.83 13.73 -26.52
CA MET A 478 -2.70 14.12 -27.92
C MET A 478 -3.69 13.35 -28.81
N SER A 479 -4.02 12.10 -28.50
CA SER A 479 -5.02 11.33 -29.24
C SER A 479 -6.44 11.93 -29.11
N GLY A 480 -6.78 12.54 -27.98
CA GLY A 480 -8.01 13.35 -27.83
C GLY A 480 -7.97 14.69 -28.58
N GLY A 481 -6.81 15.09 -29.10
CA GLY A 481 -6.55 16.43 -29.64
C GLY A 481 -6.30 17.48 -28.55
N ILE A 482 -5.94 17.05 -27.34
CA ILE A 482 -5.61 17.91 -26.20
C ILE A 482 -4.17 18.41 -26.36
N CYS A 483 -3.92 19.66 -25.96
CA CYS A 483 -2.62 20.31 -26.09
C CYS A 483 -2.15 20.93 -24.76
N PRO A 484 -0.84 21.21 -24.59
CA PRO A 484 -0.36 21.90 -23.41
C PRO A 484 -0.76 23.38 -23.43
N VAL A 485 -1.20 23.90 -22.28
CA VAL A 485 -1.58 25.30 -22.07
C VAL A 485 -0.32 26.18 -21.94
N ASN A 486 0.35 26.42 -23.07
CA ASN A 486 1.49 27.34 -23.17
C ASN A 486 1.41 28.17 -24.45
N LYS A 487 2.09 29.32 -24.48
CA LYS A 487 2.03 30.27 -25.60
C LYS A 487 2.42 29.63 -26.94
N ASN A 488 3.50 28.85 -26.98
CA ASN A 488 4.04 28.29 -28.24
C ASN A 488 3.06 27.30 -28.89
N SER A 489 2.43 26.45 -28.08
CA SER A 489 1.46 25.46 -28.58
C SER A 489 0.17 26.10 -29.05
N ILE A 490 -0.31 27.12 -28.33
CA ILE A 490 -1.51 27.87 -28.74
C ILE A 490 -1.21 28.69 -30.00
N ASP A 491 -0.04 29.32 -30.07
CA ASP A 491 0.41 30.07 -31.24
C ASP A 491 0.48 29.18 -32.50
N TYR A 492 1.11 28.01 -32.39
CA TYR A 492 1.19 27.06 -33.49
C TYR A 492 -0.20 26.65 -34.02
N LEU A 493 -1.15 26.37 -33.12
CA LEU A 493 -2.51 25.98 -33.51
C LEU A 493 -3.29 27.11 -34.20
N LEU A 494 -3.01 28.37 -33.85
CA LEU A 494 -3.71 29.54 -34.41
C LEU A 494 -3.03 30.11 -35.66
N SER A 495 -1.72 29.88 -35.84
CA SER A 495 -0.92 30.46 -36.93
C SER A 495 -0.60 29.47 -38.05
N CYS A 496 -0.29 28.21 -37.71
CA CYS A 496 0.34 27.27 -38.64
C CYS A 496 -0.59 26.14 -39.11
N ASN A 497 -1.82 26.08 -38.59
CA ASN A 497 -2.74 24.95 -38.80
C ASN A 497 -3.99 25.32 -39.62
N GLY A 498 -3.92 26.39 -40.43
CA GLY A 498 -5.04 26.89 -41.24
C GLY A 498 -6.13 27.59 -40.43
N THR A 499 -7.35 27.64 -40.98
CA THR A 499 -8.54 28.22 -40.34
C THR A 499 -9.42 27.14 -39.70
N GLY A 500 -10.39 27.53 -38.86
CA GLY A 500 -11.31 26.61 -38.19
C GLY A 500 -10.73 25.97 -36.92
N ASN A 501 -9.61 26.47 -36.39
CA ASN A 501 -9.03 25.98 -35.16
C ASN A 501 -9.67 26.66 -33.94
N ALA A 502 -10.09 25.88 -32.93
CA ALA A 502 -10.62 26.40 -31.68
C ALA A 502 -9.79 25.90 -30.50
N VAL A 503 -9.02 26.77 -29.86
CA VAL A 503 -8.24 26.43 -28.66
C VAL A 503 -9.09 26.70 -27.43
N VAL A 504 -9.34 25.68 -26.61
CA VAL A 504 -10.17 25.80 -25.40
C VAL A 504 -9.28 25.91 -24.17
N ILE A 505 -9.40 27.01 -23.45
CA ILE A 505 -8.63 27.31 -22.25
C ILE A 505 -9.58 27.41 -21.06
N VAL A 506 -9.33 26.63 -20.02
CA VAL A 506 -10.01 26.80 -18.74
C VAL A 506 -9.30 27.90 -17.95
N VAL A 507 -9.77 29.13 -18.11
CA VAL A 507 -8.99 30.35 -17.81
C VAL A 507 -8.69 30.52 -16.32
N GLY A 508 -9.60 30.11 -15.45
CA GLY A 508 -9.39 30.17 -14.00
C GLY A 508 -8.38 29.16 -13.46
N GLY A 509 -8.21 28.03 -14.16
CA GLY A 509 -7.24 26.98 -13.81
C GLY A 509 -7.40 26.48 -12.37
N ALA A 510 -6.27 26.10 -11.77
CA ALA A 510 -6.19 25.60 -10.39
C ALA A 510 -6.75 26.57 -9.33
N ALA A 511 -6.87 27.87 -9.60
CA ALA A 511 -7.44 28.82 -8.65
C ALA A 511 -8.95 28.61 -8.48
N GLU A 512 -9.68 28.40 -9.58
CA GLU A 512 -11.10 28.05 -9.54
C GLU A 512 -11.31 26.64 -8.99
N SER A 513 -10.41 25.68 -9.27
CA SER A 513 -10.51 24.32 -8.69
C SER A 513 -10.42 24.32 -7.17
N LEU A 514 -9.51 25.12 -6.58
CA LEU A 514 -9.34 25.19 -5.13
C LEU A 514 -10.49 25.91 -4.41
N GLN A 515 -11.25 26.69 -5.15
CA GLN A 515 -12.44 27.40 -4.68
C GLN A 515 -13.73 26.70 -5.12
N CYS A 516 -13.63 25.50 -5.69
CA CYS A 516 -14.78 24.73 -6.11
C CYS A 516 -15.61 24.29 -4.89
N ALA A 517 -16.85 24.75 -4.81
CA ALA A 517 -17.83 24.28 -3.85
C ALA A 517 -19.23 24.27 -4.47
N PRO A 518 -20.12 23.35 -4.03
CA PRO A 518 -21.49 23.35 -4.51
C PRO A 518 -22.20 24.68 -4.26
N GLY A 519 -22.96 25.14 -5.25
CA GLY A 519 -23.66 26.43 -5.24
C GLY A 519 -22.77 27.67 -5.45
N MET A 520 -21.44 27.53 -5.53
CA MET A 520 -20.52 28.64 -5.75
C MET A 520 -20.41 28.96 -7.25
N ASN A 521 -20.78 30.18 -7.66
CA ASN A 521 -20.71 30.66 -9.04
C ASN A 521 -19.73 31.83 -9.18
N SER A 522 -18.47 31.60 -8.84
CA SER A 522 -17.39 32.59 -8.94
C SER A 522 -16.35 32.17 -10.00
N VAL A 523 -15.85 33.15 -10.76
CA VAL A 523 -14.84 32.94 -11.81
C VAL A 523 -13.61 33.82 -11.58
N THR A 524 -12.42 33.23 -11.77
CA THR A 524 -11.14 33.92 -11.64
C THR A 524 -10.71 34.48 -12.99
N LEU A 525 -11.24 35.65 -13.36
CA LEU A 525 -11.02 36.24 -14.69
C LEU A 525 -10.36 37.63 -14.70
N LYS A 526 -10.65 38.50 -13.72
CA LYS A 526 -10.29 39.94 -13.74
C LYS A 526 -8.84 40.25 -14.18
N ASN A 527 -7.89 39.43 -13.71
CA ASN A 527 -6.45 39.63 -13.98
C ASN A 527 -5.87 38.64 -15.00
N ARG A 528 -6.68 37.76 -15.60
CA ARG A 528 -6.24 36.71 -16.54
C ARG A 528 -6.31 37.18 -18.01
N LYS A 529 -5.59 38.24 -18.36
CA LYS A 529 -5.68 38.89 -19.70
C LYS A 529 -4.83 38.23 -20.81
N GLY A 530 -4.06 37.19 -20.48
CA GLY A 530 -3.08 36.60 -21.40
C GLY A 530 -3.69 35.98 -22.66
N PHE A 531 -4.83 35.29 -22.54
CA PHE A 531 -5.51 34.67 -23.68
C PHE A 531 -6.12 35.71 -24.62
N VAL A 532 -6.65 36.82 -24.08
CA VAL A 532 -7.16 37.96 -24.87
C VAL A 532 -6.03 38.61 -25.66
N ARG A 533 -4.87 38.85 -25.02
CA ARG A 533 -3.68 39.37 -25.71
C ARG A 533 -3.27 38.46 -26.86
N LEU A 534 -3.29 37.14 -26.65
CA LEU A 534 -2.94 36.17 -27.70
C LEU A 534 -3.97 36.13 -28.83
N ALA A 535 -5.26 36.25 -28.51
CA ALA A 535 -6.33 36.35 -29.50
C ALA A 535 -6.13 37.55 -30.44
N LEU A 536 -5.88 38.73 -29.86
CA LEU A 536 -5.60 39.97 -30.60
C LEU A 536 -4.35 39.84 -31.47
N GLN A 537 -3.28 39.23 -30.95
CA GLN A 537 -2.04 39.01 -31.70
C GLN A 537 -2.19 38.09 -32.91
N LYS A 538 -3.21 37.22 -32.91
CA LYS A 538 -3.39 36.16 -33.90
C LYS A 538 -4.64 36.34 -34.75
N GLY A 539 -5.40 37.41 -34.54
CA GLY A 539 -6.67 37.64 -35.23
C GLY A 539 -7.72 36.54 -34.95
N ALA A 540 -7.64 35.89 -33.79
CA ALA A 540 -8.57 34.84 -33.40
C ALA A 540 -9.75 35.43 -32.60
N ASP A 541 -10.96 34.97 -32.89
CA ASP A 541 -12.16 35.44 -32.19
C ASP A 541 -12.27 34.79 -30.79
N LEU A 542 -12.77 35.55 -29.82
CA LEU A 542 -12.97 35.07 -28.45
C LEU A 542 -14.38 34.49 -28.26
N VAL A 543 -14.48 33.28 -27.73
CA VAL A 543 -15.76 32.62 -27.44
C VAL A 543 -15.87 32.34 -25.94
N PRO A 544 -16.77 33.00 -25.20
CA PRO A 544 -17.01 32.65 -23.80
C PRO A 544 -17.76 31.32 -23.70
N VAL A 545 -17.34 30.46 -22.78
CA VAL A 545 -17.96 29.16 -22.51
C VAL A 545 -18.21 29.05 -21.02
N TYR A 546 -19.46 28.73 -20.65
CA TYR A 546 -19.85 28.52 -19.26
C TYR A 546 -20.43 27.12 -19.04
N SER A 547 -20.02 26.47 -17.96
CA SER A 547 -20.44 25.13 -17.55
C SER A 547 -21.25 25.21 -16.27
N PHE A 548 -22.55 24.93 -16.37
CA PHE A 548 -23.43 24.82 -15.21
C PHE A 548 -23.29 23.45 -14.55
N GLY A 549 -23.27 23.39 -13.21
CA GLY A 549 -23.18 22.14 -12.43
C GLY A 549 -21.75 21.61 -12.19
N GLU A 550 -20.74 22.20 -12.82
CA GLU A 550 -19.34 21.75 -12.71
C GLU A 550 -18.79 21.83 -11.27
N ASN A 551 -19.21 22.85 -10.52
CA ASN A 551 -18.80 23.04 -9.13
C ASN A 551 -19.55 22.15 -8.12
N ASP A 552 -20.65 21.53 -8.55
CA ASP A 552 -21.49 20.67 -7.71
C ASP A 552 -21.03 19.19 -7.77
N ALA A 553 -20.10 18.86 -8.67
CA ALA A 553 -19.62 17.49 -8.90
C ALA A 553 -18.90 16.87 -7.68
N TYR A 554 -18.34 17.69 -6.79
CA TYR A 554 -17.63 17.24 -5.59
C TYR A 554 -17.81 18.19 -4.41
N LYS A 555 -17.78 17.63 -3.18
CA LYS A 555 -17.71 18.40 -1.92
C LYS A 555 -16.27 18.42 -1.38
N GLN A 556 -15.55 19.50 -1.68
CA GLN A 556 -14.17 19.71 -1.27
C GLN A 556 -14.06 20.32 0.14
N VAL A 557 -13.01 19.96 0.88
CA VAL A 557 -12.54 20.70 2.06
C VAL A 557 -11.86 22.00 1.61
N ILE A 558 -12.40 23.14 2.03
CA ILE A 558 -11.81 24.46 1.79
C ILE A 558 -11.09 24.88 3.07
N PHE A 559 -9.77 25.08 2.99
CA PHE A 559 -8.98 25.60 4.11
C PHE A 559 -9.11 27.12 4.19
N GLU A 560 -9.38 27.63 5.41
CA GLU A 560 -9.48 29.06 5.68
C GLU A 560 -8.13 29.79 5.46
N GLU A 561 -8.22 31.05 5.03
CA GLU A 561 -7.06 31.91 4.84
C GLU A 561 -6.33 32.16 6.18
N GLY A 562 -5.00 32.15 6.15
CA GLY A 562 -4.16 32.26 7.35
C GLY A 562 -3.82 30.95 8.05
N THR A 563 -4.47 29.83 7.70
CA THR A 563 -4.15 28.52 8.30
C THR A 563 -2.87 27.88 7.73
N TYR A 564 -2.18 27.07 8.56
CA TYR A 564 -1.01 26.29 8.13
C TYR A 564 -1.31 25.39 6.93
N TRP A 565 -2.47 24.72 6.92
CA TRP A 565 -2.90 23.87 5.83
C TRP A 565 -3.12 24.62 4.52
N ARG A 566 -3.68 25.84 4.59
CA ARG A 566 -3.80 26.73 3.43
C ARG A 566 -2.44 27.19 2.91
N TYR A 567 -1.50 27.50 3.80
CA TYR A 567 -0.13 27.86 3.44
C TYR A 567 0.59 26.70 2.72
N LEU A 568 0.49 25.49 3.26
CA LEU A 568 1.06 24.28 2.67
C LEU A 568 0.44 23.95 1.30
N GLN A 569 -0.89 24.04 1.18
CA GLN A 569 -1.61 23.83 -0.07
C GLN A 569 -1.15 24.82 -1.16
N ARG A 570 -0.95 26.10 -0.82
CA ARG A 570 -0.43 27.14 -1.74
C ARG A 570 1.04 26.90 -2.13
N ARG A 571 1.89 26.45 -1.19
CA ARG A 571 3.28 26.07 -1.47
C ARG A 571 3.34 24.92 -2.48
N LEU A 572 2.55 23.86 -2.25
CA LEU A 572 2.46 22.71 -3.16
C LEU A 572 1.93 23.12 -4.54
N GLN A 573 0.89 23.97 -4.60
CA GLN A 573 0.39 24.54 -5.86
C GLN A 573 1.48 25.24 -6.67
N LYS A 574 2.30 26.09 -6.01
CA LYS A 574 3.37 26.84 -6.67
C LYS A 574 4.48 25.92 -7.21
N ILE A 575 4.79 24.83 -6.50
CA ILE A 575 5.85 23.89 -6.87
C ILE A 575 5.38 22.94 -7.99
N LEU A 576 4.17 22.42 -7.87
CA LEU A 576 3.67 21.32 -8.72
C LEU A 576 2.76 21.79 -9.86
N GLY A 577 2.26 23.02 -9.83
CA GLY A 577 1.29 23.55 -10.81
C GLY A 577 -0.15 23.09 -10.58
N PHE A 578 -0.39 22.22 -9.60
CA PHE A 578 -1.70 21.80 -9.09
C PHE A 578 -1.64 21.62 -7.56
N ALA A 579 -2.77 21.75 -6.88
CA ALA A 579 -2.86 21.50 -5.43
C ALA A 579 -3.81 20.33 -5.15
N PRO A 580 -3.51 19.46 -4.18
CA PRO A 580 -4.42 18.39 -3.76
C PRO A 580 -5.71 18.95 -3.17
N CYS A 581 -6.85 18.42 -3.62
CA CYS A 581 -8.18 18.67 -3.08
C CYS A 581 -8.57 17.51 -2.14
N LEU A 582 -9.06 17.81 -0.94
CA LEU A 582 -9.54 16.81 0.03
C LEU A 582 -11.09 16.77 0.03
N PHE A 583 -11.70 15.64 0.43
CA PHE A 583 -13.16 15.42 0.37
C PHE A 583 -13.71 14.91 1.73
N HIS A 584 -14.95 15.26 2.10
CA HIS A 584 -15.63 14.85 3.35
C HIS A 584 -16.65 13.71 3.15
N GLY A 585 -16.86 12.89 4.20
CA GLY A 585 -18.04 12.01 4.34
C GLY A 585 -17.96 10.94 5.44
N PHE A 586 -18.06 11.32 6.72
CA PHE A 586 -18.29 10.36 7.83
C PHE A 586 -19.22 10.96 8.89
N GLY A 587 -20.18 10.17 9.39
CA GLY A 587 -20.94 10.50 10.61
C GLY A 587 -20.13 10.17 11.86
N GLU A 588 -20.50 10.74 13.02
CA GLU A 588 -19.89 10.33 14.29
C GLU A 588 -20.20 8.85 14.57
N PRO A 589 -19.21 8.05 14.99
CA PRO A 589 -19.41 6.62 15.21
C PRO A 589 -20.35 6.39 16.41
N ILE A 590 -21.36 5.55 16.21
CA ILE A 590 -22.15 5.01 17.32
C ILE A 590 -21.36 3.84 17.90
N THR A 591 -20.78 4.05 19.08
CA THR A 591 -20.08 3.00 19.81
C THR A 591 -21.09 1.95 20.28
N VAL A 592 -20.98 0.73 19.76
CA VAL A 592 -21.78 -0.41 20.20
C VAL A 592 -20.89 -1.42 20.94
N PRO A 593 -21.34 -2.00 22.06
CA PRO A 593 -20.63 -3.11 22.71
C PRO A 593 -20.70 -4.36 21.84
N LYS A 594 -19.67 -5.22 21.89
CA LYS A 594 -19.72 -6.53 21.24
C LYS A 594 -20.60 -7.47 22.08
N ILE A 595 -21.73 -7.89 21.53
CA ILE A 595 -22.67 -8.85 22.14
C ILE A 595 -22.85 -10.01 21.15
N GLU A 596 -22.53 -11.24 21.55
CA GLU A 596 -22.58 -12.41 20.64
C GLU A 596 -24.01 -12.86 20.31
N ASP A 597 -24.94 -12.72 21.25
CA ASP A 597 -26.35 -13.03 21.06
C ASP A 597 -27.21 -11.87 21.62
N PRO A 598 -27.38 -10.77 20.86
CA PRO A 598 -28.08 -9.60 21.36
C PRO A 598 -29.58 -9.90 21.49
N THR A 599 -30.17 -9.60 22.64
CA THR A 599 -31.62 -9.69 22.81
C THR A 599 -32.33 -8.76 21.82
N GLU A 600 -33.55 -9.11 21.37
CA GLU A 600 -34.31 -8.22 20.49
C GLU A 600 -34.45 -6.81 21.08
N GLU A 601 -34.58 -6.71 22.39
CA GLU A 601 -34.67 -5.43 23.10
C GLU A 601 -33.38 -4.58 22.95
N MET A 602 -32.20 -5.21 23.01
CA MET A 602 -30.92 -4.55 22.76
C MET A 602 -30.73 -4.19 21.29
N VAL A 603 -31.10 -5.09 20.37
CA VAL A 603 -31.07 -4.82 18.93
C VAL A 603 -31.96 -3.61 18.62
N ASN A 604 -33.18 -3.57 19.16
CA ASN A 604 -34.13 -2.47 18.99
C ASN A 604 -33.61 -1.16 19.61
N LEU A 605 -32.92 -1.22 20.75
CA LEU A 605 -32.29 -0.05 21.37
C LEU A 605 -31.21 0.56 20.48
N TYR A 606 -30.24 -0.23 20.01
CA TYR A 606 -29.13 0.26 19.18
C TYR A 606 -29.56 0.58 17.75
N HIS A 607 -30.52 -0.17 17.20
CA HIS A 607 -31.19 0.20 15.95
C HIS A 607 -31.91 1.54 16.09
N GLY A 608 -32.61 1.77 17.20
CA GLY A 608 -33.22 3.06 17.54
C GLY A 608 -32.21 4.20 17.68
N MET A 609 -31.03 3.94 18.24
CA MET A 609 -29.94 4.93 18.31
C MET A 609 -29.39 5.26 16.91
N TYR A 610 -29.25 4.25 16.07
CA TYR A 610 -28.82 4.40 14.67
C TYR A 610 -29.83 5.18 13.84
N THR A 611 -31.12 4.85 13.90
CA THR A 611 -32.17 5.56 13.17
C THR A 611 -32.31 7.01 13.64
N ARG A 612 -32.24 7.28 14.95
CA ARG A 612 -32.21 8.67 15.48
C ARG A 612 -30.99 9.45 15.01
N SER A 613 -29.82 8.83 14.99
CA SER A 613 -28.59 9.49 14.53
C SER A 613 -28.65 9.77 13.02
N LEU A 614 -29.21 8.84 12.25
CA LEU A 614 -29.43 8.99 10.81
C LEU A 614 -30.46 10.09 10.51
N GLN A 615 -31.55 10.14 11.28
CA GLN A 615 -32.57 11.18 11.22
C GLN A 615 -31.99 12.55 11.59
N SER A 616 -31.22 12.64 12.68
CA SER A 616 -30.54 13.87 13.09
C SER A 616 -29.53 14.33 12.04
N LEU A 617 -28.79 13.41 11.41
CA LEU A 617 -27.90 13.72 10.30
C LEU A 617 -28.68 14.27 9.11
N PHE A 618 -29.80 13.64 8.74
CA PHE A 618 -30.67 14.11 7.69
C PHE A 618 -31.23 15.50 8.01
N ASP A 619 -31.85 15.71 9.17
CA ASP A 619 -32.46 16.99 9.55
C ASP A 619 -31.42 18.11 9.68
N LYS A 620 -30.24 17.81 10.22
CA LYS A 620 -29.14 18.78 10.36
C LYS A 620 -28.60 19.26 9.01
N TYR A 621 -28.71 18.44 7.98
CA TYR A 621 -28.09 18.71 6.70
C TYR A 621 -29.05 18.82 5.51
N LYS A 622 -30.34 18.47 5.65
CA LYS A 622 -31.30 18.41 4.52
C LYS A 622 -31.42 19.73 3.77
N THR A 623 -31.53 20.85 4.47
CA THR A 623 -31.58 22.18 3.85
C THR A 623 -30.25 22.60 3.24
N ARG A 624 -29.13 22.19 3.85
CA ARG A 624 -27.78 22.37 3.29
C ARG A 624 -27.53 21.53 2.02
N PHE A 625 -28.43 20.59 1.72
CA PHE A 625 -28.34 19.67 0.58
C PHE A 625 -29.56 19.81 -0.37
N GLY A 626 -30.31 20.92 -0.28
CA GLY A 626 -31.33 21.31 -1.26
C GLY A 626 -32.74 20.75 -1.01
N LEU A 627 -32.96 20.05 0.10
CA LEU A 627 -34.29 19.64 0.56
C LEU A 627 -34.94 20.76 1.37
N LYS A 628 -36.27 20.81 1.41
CA LYS A 628 -36.99 21.79 2.22
C LYS A 628 -36.89 21.44 3.70
N GLU A 629 -37.00 22.44 4.57
CA GLU A 629 -37.04 22.21 6.02
C GLU A 629 -38.21 21.28 6.42
N SER A 630 -39.30 21.32 5.66
CA SER A 630 -40.47 20.46 5.79
C SER A 630 -40.26 19.01 5.33
N ASP A 631 -39.18 18.71 4.61
CA ASP A 631 -38.95 17.37 4.09
C ASP A 631 -38.49 16.44 5.22
N ILE A 632 -39.03 15.23 5.24
CA ILE A 632 -38.84 14.25 6.31
C ILE A 632 -38.23 12.99 5.72
N LEU A 633 -37.23 12.44 6.40
CA LEU A 633 -36.69 11.12 6.07
C LEU A 633 -37.67 10.05 6.58
N HIS A 634 -38.25 9.30 5.65
CA HIS A 634 -39.08 8.14 5.97
C HIS A 634 -38.19 6.90 6.13
N ILE A 635 -38.04 6.44 7.36
CA ILE A 635 -37.36 5.18 7.71
C ILE A 635 -38.47 4.14 7.92
N GLN A 636 -38.59 3.17 7.01
CA GLN A 636 -39.57 2.08 7.08
C GLN A 636 -39.06 0.92 7.94
#